data_AF-A0A9W9YT92-F1
#
_entry.id   AF-A0A9W9YT92-F1
#
_cell.length_a   1.000
_cell.length_b   1.000
_cell.length_c   1.000
_cell.angle_alpha   90.00
_cell.angle_beta   90.00
_cell.angle_gamma   90.00
#
_symmetry.space_group_name_H-M   'P 1'
#
loop_
_entity.id
_entity.type
_entity.pdbx_description
1 polymer ?
#
loop_
_entity_poly.entity_id
_entity_poly.type
_entity_poly.pdbx_seq_one_letter_code
_entity_poly.pdbx_strand_id
1 'polypeptide(L)'
;MSSKRRPIQALQAMVEELPPPPTSGQKKKRNSKKTSRLYPTHVNPWTPQQQSEAIAKYQTSYDYGDEEETVANLLDDLIRDETIEPHQEPQVAVVVEQEKKHDLTVCPFHRCKLTTFEAWKTKEVYIKCSVDTCCLFTHMDNVIDYMKTLNQTVHKSYINSGCNLKCDCKEPVTLRVSRSEKKPGRPYFGCQESNGCRFFQWADIQLSIKNKKKQEK
;
A
#
# COMPACT_ATOMS: atom_id res chain seq x y z
N MET A 1 0.50 46.22 -60.40
CA MET A 1 -0.60 45.31 -60.78
C MET A 1 -0.87 44.35 -59.64
N SER A 2 -2.15 44.20 -59.31
CA SER A 2 -2.83 43.50 -58.21
C SER A 2 -2.13 42.34 -57.49
N SER A 3 -2.04 42.52 -56.16
CA SER A 3 -1.94 41.46 -55.16
C SER A 3 -3.34 40.84 -54.94
N LYS A 4 -3.48 39.53 -55.15
CA LYS A 4 -4.74 38.79 -54.97
C LYS A 4 -4.94 38.47 -53.47
N ARG A 5 -5.83 39.21 -52.78
CA ARG A 5 -6.41 38.76 -51.50
C ARG A 5 -7.59 37.84 -51.79
N ARG A 6 -7.63 36.67 -51.15
CA ARG A 6 -8.76 35.72 -51.22
C ARG A 6 -9.92 36.21 -50.32
N PRO A 7 -11.19 35.92 -50.67
CA PRO A 7 -12.34 36.35 -49.89
C PRO A 7 -12.54 35.51 -48.62
N ILE A 8 -12.75 36.21 -47.50
CA ILE A 8 -13.15 35.66 -46.20
C ILE A 8 -14.67 35.50 -46.23
N GLN A 9 -15.18 34.40 -46.78
CA GLN A 9 -16.62 34.10 -46.75
C GLN A 9 -16.94 32.66 -46.29
N ALA A 10 -15.96 31.93 -45.78
CA ALA A 10 -16.16 30.54 -45.33
C ALA A 10 -16.35 30.36 -43.80
N LEU A 11 -16.30 31.43 -42.99
CA LEU A 11 -16.39 31.32 -41.52
C LEU A 11 -17.73 31.74 -40.91
N GLN A 12 -18.62 32.42 -41.65
CA GLN A 12 -19.94 32.81 -41.12
C GLN A 12 -21.01 31.73 -41.24
N ALA A 13 -20.78 30.67 -42.01
CA ALA A 13 -21.75 29.57 -42.20
C ALA A 13 -21.62 28.44 -41.16
N MET A 14 -20.66 28.48 -40.24
CA MET A 14 -20.44 27.41 -39.25
C MET A 14 -20.87 27.78 -37.81
N VAL A 15 -21.47 28.96 -37.60
CA VAL A 15 -21.93 29.42 -36.27
C VAL A 15 -23.44 29.24 -36.08
N GLU A 16 -24.20 28.99 -37.14
CA GLU A 16 -25.68 28.96 -37.09
C GLU A 16 -26.30 27.57 -36.84
N GLU A 17 -25.50 26.50 -36.79
CA GLU A 17 -25.98 25.12 -36.54
C GLU A 17 -25.48 24.54 -35.21
N LEU A 18 -25.64 25.27 -34.10
CA LEU A 18 -25.55 24.66 -32.78
C LEU A 18 -26.94 24.38 -32.23
N PRO A 19 -27.24 23.13 -31.80
CA PRO A 19 -28.53 22.83 -31.18
C PRO A 19 -28.67 23.63 -29.87
N PRO A 20 -29.90 24.05 -29.51
CA PRO A 20 -30.12 24.83 -28.30
C PRO A 20 -29.73 24.04 -27.04
N PRO A 21 -29.24 24.72 -25.99
CA PRO A 21 -28.88 24.07 -24.74
C PRO A 21 -30.12 23.45 -24.08
N PRO A 22 -30.01 22.26 -23.46
CA PRO A 22 -31.12 21.63 -22.78
C PRO A 22 -31.60 22.50 -21.61
N THR A 23 -32.90 22.79 -21.59
CA THR A 23 -33.57 23.56 -20.55
C THR A 23 -33.48 22.85 -19.21
N SER A 24 -33.13 23.62 -18.18
CA SER A 24 -33.08 23.20 -16.80
C SER A 24 -34.49 22.91 -16.27
N GLY A 25 -34.63 21.78 -15.55
CA GLY A 25 -35.70 21.64 -14.57
C GLY A 25 -36.57 20.40 -14.70
N GLN A 26 -36.03 19.20 -14.40
CA GLN A 26 -36.81 18.15 -13.72
C GLN A 26 -35.90 17.36 -12.76
N LYS A 27 -36.12 17.53 -11.46
CA LYS A 27 -35.53 16.69 -10.40
C LYS A 27 -36.04 15.26 -10.54
N LYS A 28 -35.34 14.41 -11.29
CA LYS A 28 -35.52 12.96 -11.22
C LYS A 28 -34.88 12.45 -9.93
N LYS A 29 -35.71 12.08 -8.96
CA LYS A 29 -35.33 11.22 -7.83
C LYS A 29 -34.73 9.92 -8.41
N ARG A 30 -33.40 9.84 -8.47
CA ARG A 30 -32.71 8.56 -8.71
C ARG A 30 -32.85 7.74 -7.44
N ASN A 31 -33.77 6.78 -7.48
CA ASN A 31 -33.74 5.64 -6.56
C ASN A 31 -32.37 4.97 -6.70
N SER A 32 -31.53 5.13 -5.69
CA SER A 32 -30.31 4.35 -5.52
C SER A 32 -30.74 2.91 -5.24
N LYS A 33 -30.90 2.11 -6.30
CA LYS A 33 -30.89 0.65 -6.17
C LYS A 33 -29.50 0.29 -5.67
N LYS A 34 -29.44 -0.01 -4.37
CA LYS A 34 -28.32 -0.64 -3.67
C LYS A 34 -28.02 -1.95 -4.39
N THR A 35 -27.10 -1.91 -5.35
CA THR A 35 -26.53 -3.11 -5.94
C THR A 35 -25.55 -3.66 -4.91
N SER A 36 -26.03 -4.60 -4.08
CA SER A 36 -25.14 -5.48 -3.35
C SER A 36 -24.30 -6.20 -4.42
N ARG A 37 -23.01 -5.86 -4.53
CA ARG A 37 -22.07 -6.71 -5.25
C ARG A 37 -21.94 -8.00 -4.44
N LEU A 38 -22.79 -8.97 -4.76
CA LEU A 38 -22.49 -10.37 -4.53
C LEU A 38 -21.29 -10.67 -5.44
N TYR A 39 -20.11 -10.83 -4.84
CA TYR A 39 -18.96 -11.34 -5.54
C TYR A 39 -19.28 -12.78 -5.98
N PRO A 40 -19.13 -13.14 -7.27
CA PRO A 40 -19.32 -14.51 -7.71
C PRO A 40 -18.21 -15.38 -7.10
N THR A 41 -18.60 -16.37 -6.29
CA THR A 41 -17.73 -17.44 -5.82
C THR A 41 -17.47 -18.41 -6.97
N HIS A 42 -16.60 -18.05 -7.90
CA HIS A 42 -15.94 -19.02 -8.77
C HIS A 42 -14.44 -18.83 -8.62
N VAL A 43 -13.93 -19.31 -7.48
CA VAL A 43 -12.51 -19.56 -7.26
C VAL A 43 -12.17 -20.85 -7.98
N ASN A 44 -11.27 -20.79 -8.97
CA ASN A 44 -10.44 -21.95 -9.28
C ASN A 44 -9.44 -22.08 -8.12
N PRO A 45 -9.56 -23.09 -7.24
CA PRO A 45 -8.68 -23.19 -6.10
C PRO A 45 -7.35 -23.73 -6.60
N TRP A 46 -6.32 -22.89 -6.60
CA TRP A 46 -4.96 -23.41 -6.52
C TRP A 46 -4.89 -24.24 -5.24
N THR A 47 -4.40 -25.47 -5.34
CA THR A 47 -4.24 -26.31 -4.15
C THR A 47 -3.28 -25.61 -3.17
N PRO A 48 -3.44 -25.80 -1.84
CA PRO A 48 -2.52 -25.26 -0.85
C PRO A 48 -1.05 -25.55 -1.15
N GLN A 49 -0.77 -26.68 -1.81
CA GLN A 49 0.55 -27.10 -2.25
C GLN A 49 1.12 -26.20 -3.37
N GLN A 50 0.33 -25.92 -4.41
CA GLN A 50 0.79 -25.03 -5.50
C GLN A 50 1.00 -23.59 -5.01
N GLN A 51 0.26 -23.17 -3.98
CA GLN A 51 0.44 -21.86 -3.33
C GLN A 51 1.75 -21.81 -2.51
N SER A 52 2.02 -22.83 -1.70
CA SER A 52 3.30 -22.92 -0.98
C SER A 52 4.48 -23.03 -1.93
N GLU A 53 4.33 -23.72 -3.05
CA GLU A 53 5.38 -23.85 -4.07
C GLU A 53 5.63 -22.53 -4.82
N ALA A 54 4.59 -21.76 -5.15
CA ALA A 54 4.75 -20.45 -5.78
C ALA A 54 5.46 -19.46 -4.86
N ILE A 55 5.10 -19.46 -3.57
CA ILE A 55 5.75 -18.62 -2.55
C ILE A 55 7.19 -19.12 -2.29
N ALA A 56 7.41 -20.43 -2.17
CA ALA A 56 8.74 -21.00 -1.95
C ALA A 56 9.68 -20.79 -3.15
N LYS A 57 9.19 -20.95 -4.39
CA LYS A 57 9.96 -20.66 -5.61
C LYS A 57 10.42 -19.20 -5.66
N TYR A 58 9.58 -18.28 -5.21
CA TYR A 58 9.92 -16.87 -5.12
C TYR A 58 10.90 -16.57 -3.96
N GLN A 59 10.85 -17.35 -2.87
CA GLN A 59 11.83 -17.24 -1.77
C GLN A 59 13.20 -17.79 -2.15
N THR A 60 13.29 -18.84 -2.96
CA THR A 60 14.57 -19.42 -3.42
C THR A 60 15.30 -18.57 -4.46
N SER A 61 14.64 -17.60 -5.10
CA SER A 61 15.27 -16.75 -6.12
C SER A 61 16.01 -15.53 -5.55
N TYR A 62 15.99 -15.33 -4.23
CA TYR A 62 16.64 -14.22 -3.53
C TYR A 62 17.56 -14.72 -2.40
N ASP A 63 18.43 -15.67 -2.73
CA ASP A 63 19.55 -16.04 -1.86
C ASP A 63 20.68 -15.02 -2.09
N TYR A 64 20.86 -14.14 -1.11
CA TYR A 64 21.94 -13.14 -1.12
C TYR A 64 23.26 -13.89 -1.04
N GLY A 65 24.08 -13.74 -2.07
CA GLY A 65 25.45 -14.26 -2.09
C GLY A 65 26.26 -13.70 -0.93
N ASP A 66 26.98 -14.62 -0.31
CA ASP A 66 28.06 -14.42 0.65
C ASP A 66 29.08 -13.37 0.13
N GLU A 67 29.14 -12.21 0.78
CA GLU A 67 30.22 -11.23 0.62
C GLU A 67 30.79 -10.90 2.01
N GLU A 68 31.30 -11.92 2.70
CA GLU A 68 32.16 -11.73 3.87
C GLU A 68 33.63 -12.08 3.51
N GLU A 69 34.27 -11.24 2.70
CA GLU A 69 35.74 -11.21 2.65
C GLU A 69 36.23 -9.83 2.17
N THR A 70 37.26 -9.29 2.83
CA THR A 70 38.03 -8.05 2.52
C THR A 70 37.82 -6.79 3.38
N VAL A 71 37.68 -6.93 4.71
CA VAL A 71 38.03 -5.83 5.64
C VAL A 71 38.99 -6.29 6.75
N ALA A 72 40.02 -7.04 6.35
CA ALA A 72 41.23 -7.20 7.14
C ALA A 72 42.39 -6.65 6.30
N ASN A 73 43.17 -5.73 6.86
CA ASN A 73 44.38 -5.07 6.33
C ASN A 73 44.21 -3.65 5.77
N LEU A 74 43.76 -2.71 6.60
CA LEU A 74 44.18 -1.31 6.45
C LEU A 74 44.05 -0.54 7.76
N LEU A 75 44.85 -0.92 8.75
CA LEU A 75 45.18 -0.06 9.87
C LEU A 75 46.55 -0.46 10.44
N ASP A 76 47.62 -0.08 9.75
CA ASP A 76 48.97 -0.01 10.31
C ASP A 76 49.75 1.03 9.50
N ASP A 77 49.55 2.29 9.86
CA ASP A 77 50.56 3.33 9.90
C ASP A 77 49.85 4.67 10.09
N LEU A 78 49.88 5.15 11.32
CA LEU A 78 50.12 6.55 11.73
C LEU A 78 49.84 6.67 13.23
N ILE A 79 50.77 6.10 14.02
CA ILE A 79 50.96 6.52 15.41
C ILE A 79 51.70 7.86 15.37
N ARG A 80 51.24 8.86 16.14
CA ARG A 80 52.07 9.56 17.14
C ARG A 80 51.29 10.57 17.98
N ASP A 81 51.36 10.32 19.29
CA ASP A 81 51.35 11.21 20.45
C ASP A 81 50.38 12.40 20.48
N GLU A 82 49.38 12.32 21.37
CA GLU A 82 49.28 13.29 22.47
C GLU A 82 48.38 12.75 23.60
N THR A 83 48.89 12.92 24.82
CA THR A 83 48.36 12.47 26.11
C THR A 83 47.02 13.12 26.45
N ILE A 84 45.96 12.32 26.68
CA ILE A 84 44.74 12.76 27.39
C ILE A 84 44.28 11.66 28.36
N GLU A 85 44.14 12.04 29.65
CA GLU A 85 43.64 11.24 30.77
C GLU A 85 42.10 11.04 30.74
N PRO A 86 41.53 10.11 31.53
CA PRO A 86 40.42 9.26 31.10
C PRO A 86 39.05 9.93 31.26
N HIS A 87 38.28 9.97 30.16
CA HIS A 87 36.85 10.27 30.21
C HIS A 87 36.05 8.99 29.98
N GLN A 88 35.19 8.64 30.95
CA GLN A 88 34.30 7.49 30.85
C GLN A 88 33.29 7.71 29.72
N GLU A 89 33.46 6.96 28.64
CA GLU A 89 32.51 6.89 27.55
C GLU A 89 31.29 6.05 27.98
N PRO A 90 30.04 6.54 27.80
CA PRO A 90 28.85 5.76 28.10
C PRO A 90 28.78 4.58 27.14
N GLN A 91 28.77 3.37 27.71
CA GLN A 91 28.70 2.12 26.98
C GLN A 91 27.46 2.12 26.08
N VAL A 92 27.66 2.28 24.77
CA VAL A 92 26.64 2.05 23.77
C VAL A 92 26.40 0.55 23.77
N ALA A 93 25.40 0.11 24.54
CA ALA A 93 24.90 -1.24 24.48
C ALA A 93 24.46 -1.52 23.04
N VAL A 94 25.25 -2.31 22.33
CA VAL A 94 24.89 -2.89 21.05
C VAL A 94 23.69 -3.80 21.33
N VAL A 95 22.48 -3.26 21.15
CA VAL A 95 21.26 -4.07 21.16
C VAL A 95 21.33 -4.92 19.90
N VAL A 96 21.84 -6.15 20.03
CA VAL A 96 21.68 -7.19 19.04
C VAL A 96 20.18 -7.52 19.02
N GLU A 97 19.44 -6.78 18.20
CA GLU A 97 18.02 -6.99 18.00
C GLU A 97 17.89 -8.31 17.23
N GLN A 98 17.59 -9.40 17.95
CA GLN A 98 17.30 -10.70 17.34
C GLN A 98 16.20 -10.50 16.30
N GLU A 99 16.55 -10.65 15.02
CA GLU A 99 15.59 -10.58 13.93
C GLU A 99 14.53 -11.66 14.13
N LYS A 100 13.35 -11.23 14.58
CA LYS A 100 12.21 -12.14 14.70
C LYS A 100 11.83 -12.59 13.30
N LYS A 101 12.10 -13.85 12.99
CA LYS A 101 11.68 -14.47 11.73
C LYS A 101 10.15 -14.51 11.68
N HIS A 102 9.55 -13.59 10.92
CA HIS A 102 8.11 -13.53 10.71
C HIS A 102 7.71 -14.43 9.54
N ASP A 103 6.64 -15.22 9.72
CA ASP A 103 6.03 -15.97 8.62
C ASP A 103 5.26 -15.00 7.71
N LEU A 104 5.79 -14.76 6.50
CA LEU A 104 5.22 -13.83 5.53
C LEU A 104 3.97 -14.38 4.82
N THR A 105 3.58 -15.64 5.08
CA THR A 105 2.38 -16.27 4.53
C THR A 105 1.15 -16.14 5.43
N VAL A 106 1.33 -15.53 6.60
CA VAL A 106 0.31 -15.38 7.64
C VAL A 106 -0.05 -13.92 7.82
N CYS A 107 -1.36 -13.63 7.88
CA CYS A 107 -1.84 -12.28 8.16
C CYS A 107 -1.42 -11.83 9.57
N PRO A 108 -0.72 -10.69 9.75
CA PRO A 108 -0.31 -10.21 11.06
C PRO A 108 -1.49 -9.82 11.96
N PHE A 109 -2.64 -9.49 11.37
CA PHE A 109 -3.84 -9.06 12.11
C PHE A 109 -4.72 -10.20 12.60
N HIS A 110 -4.79 -11.30 11.83
CA HIS A 110 -5.75 -12.39 12.07
C HIS A 110 -5.10 -13.76 12.24
N ARG A 111 -3.78 -13.86 12.05
CA ARG A 111 -3.00 -15.12 12.12
C ARG A 111 -3.52 -16.25 11.23
N CYS A 112 -4.31 -15.92 10.21
CA CYS A 112 -4.79 -16.86 9.21
C CYS A 112 -3.85 -16.88 8.00
N LYS A 113 -3.88 -17.97 7.24
CA LYS A 113 -3.14 -18.06 5.97
C LYS A 113 -3.67 -17.03 4.98
N LEU A 114 -2.76 -16.40 4.27
CA LEU A 114 -3.10 -15.50 3.17
C LEU A 114 -3.64 -16.30 1.98
N THR A 115 -4.49 -15.65 1.18
CA THR A 115 -5.14 -16.23 0.01
C THR A 115 -4.76 -15.42 -1.23
N THR A 116 -4.65 -16.10 -2.36
CA THR A 116 -4.45 -15.48 -3.67
C THR A 116 -5.79 -15.08 -4.29
N PHE A 117 -5.78 -14.01 -5.08
CA PHE A 117 -6.91 -13.52 -5.83
C PHE A 117 -6.43 -13.05 -7.20
N GLU A 118 -6.94 -13.65 -8.28
CA GLU A 118 -6.68 -13.19 -9.64
C GLU A 118 -7.74 -12.18 -10.07
N ALA A 119 -7.30 -10.98 -10.43
CA ALA A 119 -8.19 -9.95 -10.94
C ALA A 119 -8.68 -10.34 -12.35
N TRP A 120 -9.99 -10.52 -12.50
CA TRP A 120 -10.60 -10.98 -13.75
C TRP A 120 -10.18 -10.19 -15.00
N LYS A 121 -10.08 -8.87 -14.86
CA LYS A 121 -9.81 -7.96 -15.99
C LYS A 121 -8.34 -7.89 -16.38
N THR A 122 -7.45 -7.82 -15.39
CA THR A 122 -6.01 -7.60 -15.63
C THR A 122 -5.20 -8.90 -15.59
N LYS A 123 -5.77 -9.98 -15.04
CA LYS A 123 -5.08 -11.25 -14.78
C LYS A 123 -3.93 -11.14 -13.77
N GLU A 124 -3.81 -10.00 -13.11
CA GLU A 124 -2.87 -9.79 -12.03
C GLU A 124 -3.28 -10.57 -10.78
N VAL A 125 -2.28 -11.05 -10.05
CA VAL A 125 -2.47 -11.84 -8.84
C VAL A 125 -2.20 -10.97 -7.62
N TYR A 126 -3.15 -10.98 -6.70
CA TYR A 126 -3.11 -10.27 -5.45
C TYR A 126 -3.10 -11.26 -4.29
N ILE A 127 -2.56 -10.82 -3.17
CA ILE A 127 -2.60 -11.53 -1.90
C ILE A 127 -3.51 -10.75 -0.95
N LYS A 128 -4.40 -11.46 -0.25
CA LYS A 128 -5.28 -10.88 0.75
C LYS A 128 -5.48 -11.81 1.95
N CYS A 129 -5.89 -11.21 3.07
CA CYS A 129 -6.40 -11.98 4.20
C CYS A 129 -7.74 -12.64 3.84
N SER A 130 -8.02 -13.82 4.40
CA SER A 130 -9.31 -14.51 4.24
C SER A 130 -10.45 -13.88 5.04
N VAL A 131 -10.14 -13.03 6.02
CA VAL A 131 -11.14 -12.23 6.75
C VAL A 131 -11.55 -11.05 5.88
N ASP A 132 -12.83 -11.02 5.46
CA ASP A 132 -13.36 -10.06 4.48
C ASP A 132 -13.16 -8.59 4.84
N THR A 133 -13.20 -8.25 6.13
CA THR A 133 -13.03 -6.87 6.63
C THR A 133 -11.58 -6.50 6.91
N CYS A 134 -10.63 -7.41 6.67
CA CYS A 134 -9.23 -7.13 6.92
C CYS A 134 -8.67 -6.15 5.90
N CYS A 135 -7.80 -5.26 6.38
CA CYS A 135 -7.16 -4.24 5.58
C CYS A 135 -5.99 -4.73 4.70
N LEU A 136 -5.57 -5.99 4.84
CA LEU A 136 -4.42 -6.55 4.13
C LEU A 136 -4.80 -6.95 2.70
N PHE A 137 -4.26 -6.22 1.73
CA PHE A 137 -4.43 -6.47 0.30
C PHE A 137 -3.22 -5.87 -0.45
N THR A 138 -2.47 -6.70 -1.18
CA THR A 138 -1.31 -6.25 -1.96
C THR A 138 -1.13 -7.08 -3.23
N HIS A 139 -0.40 -6.56 -4.20
CA HIS A 139 -0.01 -7.32 -5.40
C HIS A 139 1.02 -8.38 -5.04
N MET A 140 0.99 -9.55 -5.70
CA MET A 140 1.86 -10.68 -5.37
C MET A 140 3.35 -10.33 -5.45
N ASP A 141 3.78 -9.60 -6.49
CA ASP A 141 5.18 -9.17 -6.67
C ASP A 141 5.72 -8.31 -5.51
N ASN A 142 4.84 -7.64 -4.75
CA ASN A 142 5.23 -6.78 -3.64
C ASN A 142 5.06 -7.47 -2.29
N VAL A 143 4.66 -8.75 -2.24
CA VAL A 143 4.24 -9.40 -0.99
C VAL A 143 5.35 -9.46 0.05
N ILE A 144 6.60 -9.74 -0.36
CA ILE A 144 7.72 -9.87 0.57
C ILE A 144 8.00 -8.54 1.27
N ASP A 145 8.26 -7.48 0.50
CA ASP A 145 8.57 -6.15 1.06
C ASP A 145 7.40 -5.57 1.85
N TYR A 146 6.19 -5.75 1.34
CA TYR A 146 4.97 -5.34 2.03
C TYR A 146 4.84 -6.04 3.38
N MET A 147 4.95 -7.38 3.42
CA MET A 147 4.82 -8.15 4.66
C MET A 147 5.96 -7.88 5.64
N LYS A 148 7.20 -7.70 5.16
CA LYS A 148 8.33 -7.27 5.98
C LYS A 148 8.04 -5.93 6.66
N THR A 149 7.63 -4.94 5.86
CA THR A 149 7.22 -3.61 6.35
C THR A 149 6.13 -3.72 7.39
N LEU A 150 5.08 -4.50 7.12
CA LEU A 150 3.94 -4.61 8.04
C LEU A 150 4.33 -5.22 9.38
N ASN A 151 5.08 -6.31 9.36
CA ASN A 151 5.50 -7.02 10.58
C ASN A 151 6.44 -6.18 11.44
N GLN A 152 7.26 -5.34 10.83
CA GLN A 152 8.22 -4.49 11.55
C GLN A 152 7.61 -3.19 12.06
N THR A 153 6.77 -2.54 11.25
CA THR A 153 6.43 -1.12 11.48
C THR A 153 5.01 -0.88 11.93
N VAL A 154 4.06 -1.79 11.70
CA VAL A 154 2.66 -1.55 12.09
C VAL A 154 2.53 -1.53 13.60
N HIS A 155 1.87 -0.49 14.11
CA HIS A 155 1.68 -0.31 15.53
C HIS A 155 0.85 -1.46 16.13
N LYS A 156 1.33 -2.00 17.25
CA LYS A 156 0.74 -3.18 17.92
C LYS A 156 -0.75 -3.04 18.23
N SER A 157 -1.26 -1.83 18.41
CA SER A 157 -2.70 -1.62 18.64
C SER A 157 -3.57 -2.13 17.49
N TYR A 158 -3.11 -2.01 16.23
CA TYR A 158 -3.89 -2.47 15.08
C TYR A 158 -3.82 -3.99 14.90
N ILE A 159 -2.67 -4.58 15.24
CA ILE A 159 -2.48 -6.03 15.32
C ILE A 159 -3.46 -6.61 16.34
N ASN A 160 -3.47 -6.06 17.56
CA ASN A 160 -4.32 -6.52 18.65
C ASN A 160 -5.81 -6.32 18.37
N SER A 161 -6.18 -5.34 17.55
CA SER A 161 -7.58 -5.06 17.18
C SER A 161 -8.04 -5.73 15.89
N GLY A 162 -7.21 -6.54 15.23
CA GLY A 162 -7.54 -7.19 13.95
C GLY A 162 -7.75 -6.22 12.78
N CYS A 163 -7.23 -4.99 12.85
CA CYS A 163 -7.41 -3.97 11.81
C CYS A 163 -8.89 -3.64 11.44
N ASN A 164 -9.81 -3.61 12.41
CA ASN A 164 -11.23 -3.32 12.17
C ASN A 164 -11.57 -1.82 11.96
N LEU A 165 -10.70 -1.07 11.30
CA LEU A 165 -10.91 0.36 11.06
C LEU A 165 -11.85 0.60 9.87
N LYS A 166 -12.71 1.60 10.02
CA LYS A 166 -13.59 2.09 8.95
C LYS A 166 -13.19 3.49 8.50
N CYS A 167 -13.30 3.74 7.21
CA CYS A 167 -13.11 5.07 6.62
C CYS A 167 -14.37 5.95 6.80
N ASP A 168 -14.35 7.16 6.26
CA ASP A 168 -15.49 8.09 6.32
C ASP A 168 -16.72 7.58 5.52
N CYS A 169 -16.52 6.62 4.61
CA CYS A 169 -17.62 5.95 3.89
C CYS A 169 -18.26 4.81 4.69
N LYS A 170 -17.80 4.54 5.92
CA LYS A 170 -18.21 3.40 6.78
C LYS A 170 -17.84 2.02 6.23
N GLU A 171 -16.95 1.98 5.24
CA GLU A 171 -16.37 0.76 4.68
C GLU A 171 -15.01 0.45 5.34
N PRO A 172 -14.55 -0.82 5.34
CA PRO A 172 -13.21 -1.18 5.76
C PRO A 172 -12.12 -0.38 5.03
N VAL A 173 -11.05 -0.08 5.74
CA VAL A 173 -9.86 0.58 5.16
C VAL A 173 -8.96 -0.44 4.45
N THR A 174 -8.16 0.03 3.49
CA THR A 174 -7.05 -0.74 2.92
C THR A 174 -5.72 -0.23 3.50
N LEU A 175 -4.84 -1.15 3.87
CA LEU A 175 -3.48 -0.85 4.31
C LEU A 175 -2.53 -0.79 3.11
N ARG A 176 -1.87 0.34 2.93
CA ARG A 176 -0.96 0.63 1.82
C ARG A 176 0.41 1.01 2.36
N VAL A 177 1.43 0.88 1.53
CA VAL A 177 2.79 1.37 1.82
C VAL A 177 3.05 2.61 0.96
N SER A 178 3.51 3.69 1.60
CA SER A 178 3.80 4.95 0.92
C SER A 178 5.00 4.79 -0.02
N ARG A 179 4.85 5.28 -1.25
CA ARG A 179 5.92 5.40 -2.25
C ARG A 179 6.41 6.85 -2.43
N SER A 180 5.98 7.75 -1.54
CA SER A 180 6.41 9.16 -1.63
C SER A 180 7.85 9.32 -1.18
N GLU A 181 8.61 10.20 -1.84
CA GLU A 181 10.01 10.51 -1.49
C GLU A 181 10.16 11.00 -0.05
N LYS A 182 9.15 11.74 0.46
CA LYS A 182 9.20 12.32 1.81
C LYS A 182 9.01 11.29 2.92
N LYS A 183 8.26 10.22 2.65
CA LYS A 183 7.91 9.16 3.61
C LYS A 183 7.84 7.79 2.90
N PRO A 184 8.93 7.30 2.30
CA PRO A 184 8.93 6.04 1.58
C PRO A 184 8.81 4.88 2.57
N GLY A 185 8.21 3.77 2.15
CA GLY A 185 8.10 2.55 2.95
C GLY A 185 7.15 2.63 4.16
N ARG A 186 6.58 3.81 4.46
CA ARG A 186 5.75 3.98 5.65
C ARG A 186 4.31 3.48 5.42
N PRO A 187 3.76 2.59 6.26
CA PRO A 187 2.43 2.05 6.05
C PRO A 187 1.33 3.01 6.51
N TYR A 188 0.22 3.07 5.78
CA TYR A 188 -0.94 3.88 6.11
C TYR A 188 -2.26 3.22 5.71
N PHE A 189 -3.32 3.53 6.45
CA PHE A 189 -4.69 3.18 6.11
C PHE A 189 -5.34 4.27 5.24
N GLY A 190 -6.00 3.84 4.17
CA GLY A 190 -6.78 4.70 3.29
C GLY A 190 -8.11 4.06 2.90
N CYS A 191 -8.98 4.85 2.28
CA CYS A 191 -10.21 4.33 1.68
C CYS A 191 -9.89 3.43 0.47
N GLN A 192 -10.60 2.32 0.31
CA GLN A 192 -10.42 1.40 -0.81
C GLN A 192 -10.85 2.04 -2.14
N GLU A 193 -12.08 2.51 -2.19
CA GLU A 193 -12.69 3.18 -3.35
C GLU A 193 -12.59 4.69 -3.09
N SER A 194 -11.59 5.35 -3.68
CA SER A 194 -11.24 6.75 -3.39
C SER A 194 -12.25 7.78 -3.95
N ASN A 195 -13.55 7.51 -3.87
CA ASN A 195 -14.67 8.34 -4.34
C ASN A 195 -14.83 9.65 -3.55
N GLY A 196 -13.77 10.45 -3.44
CA GLY A 196 -13.70 11.67 -2.64
C GLY A 196 -13.43 11.44 -1.14
N CYS A 197 -13.38 10.18 -0.67
CA CYS A 197 -13.01 9.88 0.70
C CYS A 197 -11.53 10.17 0.94
N ARG A 198 -11.24 11.10 1.87
CA ARG A 198 -9.88 11.50 2.24
C ARG A 198 -9.46 10.94 3.60
N PHE A 199 -10.04 9.81 4.00
CA PHE A 199 -9.61 9.13 5.22
C PHE A 199 -8.14 8.73 5.10
N PHE A 200 -7.37 9.06 6.13
CA PHE A 200 -5.95 8.76 6.22
C PHE A 200 -5.55 8.51 7.67
N GLN A 201 -4.73 7.49 7.89
CA GLN A 201 -4.12 7.20 9.18
C GLN A 201 -2.79 6.48 8.96
N TRP A 202 -1.69 7.03 9.47
CA TRP A 202 -0.42 6.30 9.55
C TRP A 202 -0.57 5.05 10.41
N ALA A 203 -0.12 3.90 9.91
CA ALA A 203 -0.32 2.60 10.55
C ALA A 203 0.81 2.25 11.54
N ASP A 204 1.93 2.95 11.50
CA ASP A 204 3.07 2.80 12.41
C ASP A 204 2.91 3.59 13.72
N ILE A 205 1.86 4.41 13.83
CA ILE A 205 1.51 5.13 15.04
C ILE A 205 0.09 4.80 15.49
N GLN A 206 -0.19 5.00 16.76
CA GLN A 206 -1.53 4.80 17.31
C GLN A 206 -2.58 5.67 16.58
N LEU A 207 -3.83 5.20 16.59
CA LEU A 207 -4.96 5.89 15.97
C LEU A 207 -5.07 7.33 16.49
N SER A 208 -5.12 8.30 15.59
CA SER A 208 -5.22 9.72 15.98
C SER A 208 -6.51 9.98 16.77
N ILE A 209 -6.51 10.98 17.67
CA ILE A 209 -7.69 11.35 18.47
C ILE A 209 -8.90 11.62 17.57
N LYS A 210 -8.69 12.31 16.44
CA LYS A 210 -9.74 12.57 15.45
C LYS A 210 -10.34 11.27 14.90
N ASN A 211 -9.50 10.30 14.54
CA ASN A 211 -9.97 9.04 13.97
C ASN A 211 -10.57 8.12 15.05
N LYS A 212 -10.05 8.10 16.28
CA LYS A 212 -10.63 7.39 17.44
C LYS A 212 -12.11 7.76 17.63
N LYS A 213 -12.40 9.05 17.73
CA LYS A 213 -13.78 9.59 17.84
C LYS A 213 -14.70 9.21 16.68
N LYS A 214 -14.15 8.89 15.51
CA LYS A 214 -14.94 8.43 14.35
C LYS A 214 -15.25 6.94 14.40
N GLN A 215 -14.40 6.13 15.02
CA GLN A 215 -14.62 4.68 15.17
C GLN A 215 -15.67 4.38 16.24
N GLU A 216 -15.88 5.29 17.20
CA GLU A 216 -16.90 5.17 18.26
C GLU A 216 -18.34 5.49 17.79
N LYS A 217 -18.53 5.84 16.51
CA LYS A 217 -19.82 6.26 15.92
C LYS A 217 -20.34 5.30 14.87
#